data_AF-A0A5P8KBN2-F1
#
_entry.id   AF-A0A5P8KBN2-F1
#
_cell.length_a   1.000
_cell.length_b   1.000
_cell.length_c   1.000
_cell.angle_alpha   90.00
_cell.angle_beta   90.00
_cell.angle_gamma   90.00
#
_symmetry.space_group_name_H-M   'P 1'
#
loop_
_entity.id
_entity.type
_entity.pdbx_description
1 polymer ?
#
loop_
_entity_poly.entity_id
_entity_poly.type
_entity_poly.pdbx_seq_one_letter_code
_entity_poly.pdbx_strand_id
1 'polypeptide(L)'
;MPHTSSTPVIEVMDLHKSYGGRNVVDGVSFTVEEGEIFGILGPNGAGKTTTVECVEGLRVPDTGRVRVAGLDPVAEHEATRRVLGAQLQESELQPFGYAVALVLAVLVALALGAVISAVSRTTKISAAIGSAVFFPAMFCAGVWMPVQTMPDVLARSVGYTPFGAAAQALNEAAAGDWPGWDHLGVLAAWTVLLTFAASRWFRWE
;
A
#
# COMPACT_ATOMS: atom_id res chain seq x y z
N MET A 1 25.61 -1.72 34.03
CA MET A 1 26.78 -0.80 34.07
C MET A 1 26.22 0.61 33.98
N PRO A 2 26.69 1.59 34.77
CA PRO A 2 26.20 2.96 34.65
C PRO A 2 26.86 3.61 33.42
N HIS A 3 26.06 4.08 32.47
CA HIS A 3 26.53 4.82 31.29
C HIS A 3 26.80 6.28 31.71
N THR A 4 28.07 6.66 31.81
CA THR A 4 28.50 8.02 32.16
C THR A 4 29.12 8.74 30.96
N SER A 5 28.28 9.40 30.15
CA SER A 5 28.48 10.72 29.51
C SER A 5 27.41 10.91 28.43
N SER A 6 26.40 11.69 28.81
CA SER A 6 25.01 11.76 28.33
C SER A 6 24.81 12.68 27.12
N THR A 7 25.40 12.35 25.98
CA THR A 7 24.98 13.04 24.73
C THR A 7 23.79 12.27 24.17
N PRO A 8 22.60 12.89 24.09
CA PRO A 8 21.45 12.22 23.52
C PRO A 8 21.74 11.82 22.08
N VAL A 9 21.29 10.63 21.68
CA VAL A 9 21.48 10.13 20.32
C VAL A 9 20.57 10.88 19.34
N ILE A 10 19.42 11.37 19.78
CA ILE A 10 18.56 12.27 19.01
C ILE A 10 18.22 13.48 19.89
N GLU A 11 18.38 14.67 19.34
CA GLU A 11 17.98 15.92 19.98
C GLU A 11 17.14 16.74 19.00
N VAL A 12 15.93 17.09 19.42
CA VAL A 12 15.00 17.94 18.68
C VAL A 12 14.67 19.13 19.56
N MET A 13 14.89 20.34 19.05
CA MET A 13 14.67 21.59 19.78
C MET A 13 13.78 22.53 18.98
N ASP A 14 12.66 22.93 19.58
CA ASP A 14 11.69 23.90 19.07
C ASP A 14 11.38 23.67 17.59
N LEU A 15 11.08 22.42 17.22
CA LEU A 15 10.84 22.02 15.84
C LEU A 15 9.51 22.57 15.36
N HIS A 16 9.54 23.35 14.28
CA HIS A 16 8.33 23.81 13.59
C HIS A 16 8.32 23.36 12.13
N LYS A 17 7.13 22.97 11.66
CA LYS A 17 6.90 22.68 10.26
C LYS A 17 5.48 23.03 9.86
N SER A 18 5.34 23.77 8.76
CA SER A 18 4.08 24.19 8.18
C SER A 18 3.93 23.71 6.73
N TYR A 19 2.70 23.47 6.32
CA TYR A 19 2.32 23.16 4.93
C TYR A 19 1.11 24.00 4.54
N GLY A 20 1.20 24.72 3.42
CA GLY A 20 0.10 25.54 2.92
C GLY A 20 -0.43 26.57 3.93
N GLY A 21 0.43 27.09 4.80
CA GLY A 21 0.08 28.05 5.86
C GLY A 21 -0.50 27.42 7.14
N ARG A 22 -0.59 26.10 7.24
CA ARG A 22 -1.01 25.39 8.46
C ARG A 22 0.20 24.79 9.17
N ASN A 23 0.37 25.09 10.45
CA ASN A 23 1.37 24.42 11.30
C ASN A 23 0.97 22.96 11.52
N VAL A 24 1.86 22.04 11.15
CA VAL A 24 1.72 20.59 11.33
C VAL A 24 2.59 20.10 12.49
N VAL A 25 3.75 20.73 12.70
CA VAL A 25 4.58 20.61 13.89
C VAL A 25 4.76 22.01 14.46
N ASP A 26 4.52 22.19 15.76
CA ASP A 26 4.46 23.49 16.43
C ASP A 26 5.25 23.45 17.75
N GLY A 27 6.55 23.75 17.69
CA GLY A 27 7.43 23.89 18.85
C GLY A 27 7.78 22.60 19.57
N VAL A 28 7.89 21.47 18.85
CA VAL A 28 8.19 20.17 19.46
C VAL A 28 9.65 20.10 19.91
N SER A 29 9.88 19.73 21.17
CA SER A 29 11.23 19.51 21.72
C SER A 29 11.29 18.21 22.51
N PHE A 30 12.29 17.38 22.22
CA PHE A 30 12.56 16.14 22.96
C PHE A 30 14.00 15.67 22.72
N THR A 31 14.51 14.85 23.64
CA THR A 31 15.76 14.11 23.47
C THR A 31 15.48 12.62 23.59
N VAL A 32 16.31 11.81 22.92
CA VAL A 32 16.31 10.35 23.02
C VAL A 32 17.71 9.91 23.38
N GLU A 33 17.83 9.11 24.43
CA GLU A 33 19.10 8.58 24.91
C GLU A 33 19.50 7.31 24.15
N GLU A 34 20.79 6.95 24.20
CA GLU A 34 21.26 5.69 23.60
C GLU A 34 20.58 4.48 24.26
N GLY A 35 20.02 3.59 23.44
CA GLY A 35 19.27 2.41 23.90
C GLY A 35 17.84 2.68 24.34
N GLU A 36 17.36 3.93 24.25
CA GLU A 36 15.97 4.29 24.55
C GLU A 36 15.03 3.91 23.39
N ILE A 37 13.85 3.39 23.74
CA ILE A 37 12.74 3.22 22.80
C ILE A 37 11.80 4.40 22.98
N PHE A 38 11.79 5.30 22.00
CA PHE A 38 10.94 6.49 21.99
C PHE A 38 9.76 6.32 21.02
N GLY A 39 8.56 6.69 21.47
CA GLY A 39 7.34 6.56 20.67
C GLY A 39 6.62 7.90 20.50
N ILE A 40 6.25 8.24 19.26
CA ILE A 40 5.43 9.42 18.95
C ILE A 40 4.00 8.96 18.69
N LEU A 41 3.06 9.33 19.57
CA LEU A 41 1.65 8.95 19.49
C LEU A 41 0.75 10.18 19.34
N GLY A 42 -0.32 10.05 18.56
CA GLY A 42 -1.28 11.12 18.32
C GLY A 42 -2.23 10.80 17.16
N PRO A 43 -3.32 11.55 16.98
CA PRO A 43 -4.27 11.34 15.88
C PRO A 43 -3.64 11.59 14.50
N ASN A 44 -4.35 11.23 13.43
CA ASN A 44 -3.93 11.54 12.07
C ASN A 44 -3.82 13.06 11.88
N GLY A 45 -2.73 13.50 11.26
CA GLY A 45 -2.43 14.93 11.08
C GLY A 45 -1.79 15.63 12.28
N ALA A 46 -1.48 14.93 13.38
CA ALA A 46 -0.77 15.49 14.53
C ALA A 46 0.75 15.73 14.31
N GLY A 47 1.25 15.56 13.08
CA GLY A 47 2.65 15.81 12.74
C GLY A 47 3.62 14.67 13.04
N LYS A 48 3.17 13.47 13.44
CA LYS A 48 4.05 12.32 13.77
C LYS A 48 5.06 12.00 12.67
N THR A 49 4.55 11.69 11.47
CA THR A 49 5.37 11.36 10.30
C THR A 49 6.27 12.53 9.93
N THR A 50 5.75 13.75 9.95
CA THR A 50 6.53 14.97 9.69
C THR A 50 7.70 15.13 10.66
N THR A 51 7.50 14.88 11.96
CA THR A 51 8.57 14.93 12.97
C THR A 51 9.63 13.87 12.68
N VAL A 52 9.23 12.63 12.39
CA VAL A 52 10.17 11.54 12.05
C VAL A 52 10.95 11.85 10.77
N GLU A 53 10.28 12.29 9.71
CA GLU A 53 10.93 12.67 8.45
C GLU A 53 11.92 13.85 8.62
N CYS A 54 11.65 14.78 9.55
CA CYS A 54 12.60 15.84 9.91
C CYS A 54 13.84 15.27 10.63
N VAL A 55 13.66 14.30 11.54
CA VAL A 55 14.76 13.57 12.19
C VAL A 55 15.61 12.81 11.18
N GLU A 56 14.98 12.20 10.19
CA GLU A 56 15.65 11.47 9.11
C GLU A 56 16.30 12.37 8.05
N GLY A 57 16.05 13.68 8.08
CA GLY A 57 16.59 14.64 7.11
C GLY A 57 15.89 14.61 5.76
N LEU A 58 14.74 13.95 5.65
CA LEU A 58 13.90 13.90 4.45
C LEU A 58 13.03 15.14 4.32
N ARG A 59 12.79 15.83 5.43
CA ARG A 59 12.12 17.14 5.49
C ARG A 59 12.99 18.15 6.19
N VAL A 60 13.08 19.34 5.60
CA VAL A 60 13.76 20.48 6.20
C VAL A 60 12.78 21.18 7.14
N PRO A 61 13.10 21.35 8.44
CA PRO A 61 12.33 22.16 9.37
C PRO A 61 12.15 23.61 8.88
N ASP A 62 11.05 24.27 9.23
CA ASP A 62 10.90 25.70 8.95
C ASP A 62 11.71 26.53 9.97
N THR A 63 11.65 26.13 11.25
CA THR A 63 12.50 26.61 12.34
C THR A 63 12.80 25.47 13.32
N GLY A 64 13.69 25.73 14.27
CA GLY A 64 14.17 24.73 15.23
C GLY A 64 15.47 24.06 14.79
N ARG A 65 15.90 23.07 15.57
CA ARG A 65 17.12 22.28 15.30
C ARG A 65 16.89 20.81 15.56
N VAL A 66 17.57 19.99 14.77
CA VAL A 66 17.57 18.54 14.90
C VAL A 66 19.01 18.04 14.85
N ARG A 67 19.36 17.12 15.75
CA ARG A 67 20.65 16.43 15.76
C ARG A 67 20.44 14.92 15.90
N VAL A 68 21.18 14.14 15.10
CA VAL A 68 21.18 12.67 15.14
C VAL A 68 22.62 12.21 15.27
N ALA A 69 22.97 11.55 16.37
CA ALA A 69 24.34 11.22 16.75
C ALA A 69 25.31 12.42 16.64
N GLY A 70 24.82 13.61 16.99
CA GLY A 70 25.55 14.89 16.89
C GLY A 70 25.56 15.53 15.49
N LEU A 71 25.10 14.84 14.45
CA LEU A 71 25.07 15.31 13.08
C LEU A 71 23.79 16.09 12.77
N ASP A 72 23.89 17.09 11.90
CA ASP A 72 22.71 17.74 11.34
C ASP A 72 22.14 16.89 10.17
N PRO A 73 20.90 16.39 10.25
CA PRO A 73 20.35 15.51 9.22
C PRO A 73 20.13 16.19 7.86
N VAL A 74 20.05 17.53 7.82
CA VAL A 74 19.89 18.32 6.59
C VAL A 74 21.25 18.70 6.01
N ALA A 75 22.15 19.28 6.83
CA ALA A 75 23.45 19.74 6.36
C ALA A 75 24.46 18.60 6.16
N GLU A 76 24.37 17.54 6.98
CA GLU A 76 25.31 16.40 7.01
C GLU A 76 24.60 15.10 6.58
N HIS A 77 23.67 15.22 5.63
CA HIS A 77 22.74 14.15 5.23
C HIS A 77 23.41 12.80 4.95
N GLU A 78 24.52 12.76 4.20
CA GLU A 78 25.23 11.51 3.91
C GLU A 78 25.82 10.84 5.15
N ALA A 79 26.35 11.63 6.09
CA ALA A 79 26.91 11.10 7.33
C ALA A 79 25.80 10.56 8.23
N THR A 80 24.70 11.31 8.35
CA THR A 80 23.52 10.91 9.12
C THR A 80 22.90 9.63 8.59
N ARG A 81 22.76 9.48 7.26
CA ARG A 81 22.21 8.27 6.64
C ARG A 81 23.02 7.00 6.91
N ARG A 82 24.33 7.11 7.18
CA ARG A 82 25.17 5.94 7.51
C ARG A 82 24.94 5.43 8.94
N VAL A 83 24.45 6.28 9.83
CA VAL A 83 24.22 5.94 11.24
C VAL A 83 22.73 5.73 11.55
N LEU A 84 21.84 6.23 10.69
CA LEU A 84 20.39 6.13 10.84
C LEU A 84 19.81 5.08 9.90
N GLY A 85 19.23 4.02 10.47
CA GLY A 85 18.38 3.08 9.74
C GLY A 85 16.92 3.52 9.82
N ALA A 86 16.30 3.76 8.67
CA ALA A 86 14.89 4.15 8.58
C ALA A 86 14.07 3.12 7.79
N GLN A 87 12.83 2.91 8.22
CA GLN A 87 11.79 2.24 7.44
C GLN A 87 10.61 3.21 7.40
N LEU A 88 10.59 4.04 6.36
CA LEU A 88 9.51 4.97 6.12
C LEU A 88 8.22 4.22 5.80
N GLN A 89 7.11 4.76 6.26
CA GLN A 89 5.81 4.40 5.73
C GLN A 89 5.60 5.15 4.40
N GLU A 90 6.34 4.77 3.36
CA GLU A 90 6.02 5.21 2.01
C GLU A 90 4.91 4.32 1.45
N SER A 91 3.82 4.96 1.02
CA SER A 91 2.92 4.39 0.03
C SER A 91 2.58 5.54 -0.90
N GLU A 92 3.54 5.94 -1.74
CA GLU A 92 3.21 6.78 -2.89
C GLU A 92 2.47 5.88 -3.88
N LEU A 93 1.13 5.96 -3.86
CA LEU A 93 0.28 5.23 -4.80
C LEU A 93 0.78 5.42 -6.22
N GLN A 94 1.06 4.33 -6.94
CA GLN A 94 1.54 4.40 -8.32
C GLN A 94 0.34 4.58 -9.27
N PRO A 95 0.01 5.80 -9.72
CA PRO A 95 -1.33 6.09 -10.22
C PRO A 95 -1.63 5.37 -11.54
N PHE A 96 -0.60 5.24 -12.39
CA PHE A 96 -0.73 4.58 -13.68
C PHE A 96 -0.83 3.05 -13.53
N GLY A 97 0.01 2.44 -12.70
CA GLY A 97 -0.07 0.99 -12.41
C GLY A 97 -1.44 0.63 -11.81
N TYR A 98 -1.92 1.44 -10.87
CA TYR A 98 -3.21 1.25 -10.23
C TYR A 98 -4.36 1.37 -11.24
N ALA A 99 -4.32 2.36 -12.13
CA ALA A 99 -5.32 2.52 -13.18
C ALA A 99 -5.35 1.32 -14.14
N VAL A 100 -4.19 0.79 -14.55
CA VAL A 100 -4.11 -0.39 -15.42
C VAL A 100 -4.69 -1.63 -14.74
N ALA A 101 -4.28 -1.90 -13.49
CA ALA A 101 -4.81 -3.01 -12.70
C ALA A 101 -6.32 -2.90 -12.50
N LEU A 102 -6.83 -1.70 -12.21
CA LEU A 102 -8.25 -1.42 -12.04
C LEU A 102 -9.05 -1.68 -13.33
N VAL A 103 -8.56 -1.18 -14.47
CA VAL A 103 -9.22 -1.40 -15.77
C VAL A 103 -9.30 -2.89 -16.10
N LEU A 104 -8.20 -3.63 -15.93
CA LEU A 104 -8.20 -5.07 -16.18
C LEU A 104 -9.12 -5.82 -15.21
N ALA A 105 -9.13 -5.47 -13.92
CA ALA A 105 -10.04 -6.06 -12.94
C ALA A 105 -11.52 -5.83 -13.32
N VAL A 106 -11.87 -4.62 -13.75
CA VAL A 106 -13.23 -4.30 -14.22
C VAL A 106 -13.58 -5.09 -15.49
N LEU A 107 -12.68 -5.17 -16.46
CA LEU A 107 -12.90 -5.93 -17.69
C LEU A 107 -13.13 -7.42 -17.42
N VAL A 108 -12.32 -8.03 -16.55
CA VAL A 108 -12.52 -9.42 -16.11
C VAL A 108 -13.89 -9.61 -15.45
N ALA A 109 -14.28 -8.71 -14.54
CA ALA A 109 -15.57 -8.80 -13.85
C ALA A 109 -16.75 -8.69 -14.82
N LEU A 110 -16.68 -7.76 -15.77
CA LEU A 110 -17.68 -7.60 -16.83
C LEU A 110 -17.74 -8.84 -17.75
N ALA A 111 -16.59 -9.37 -18.16
CA ALA A 111 -16.52 -10.58 -18.97
C ALA A 111 -17.12 -11.80 -18.25
N LEU A 112 -16.85 -11.95 -16.95
CA LEU A 112 -17.46 -12.99 -16.12
C LEU A 112 -18.99 -12.83 -16.04
N GLY A 113 -19.48 -11.61 -15.82
CA GLY A 113 -20.91 -11.31 -15.83
C GLY A 113 -21.58 -11.61 -17.16
N ALA A 114 -20.89 -11.33 -18.27
CA ALA A 114 -21.34 -11.66 -19.63
C ALA A 114 -21.41 -13.19 -19.85
N VAL A 115 -20.42 -13.96 -19.38
CA VAL A 115 -20.46 -15.44 -19.43
C VAL A 115 -21.63 -15.98 -18.62
N ILE A 116 -21.83 -15.52 -17.38
CA ILE A 116 -22.95 -15.95 -16.54
C ILE A 116 -24.27 -15.67 -17.24
N SER A 117 -24.40 -14.49 -17.85
CA SER A 117 -25.60 -14.10 -18.60
C SER A 117 -25.80 -14.94 -19.85
N ALA A 118 -24.74 -15.25 -20.60
CA ALA A 118 -24.79 -16.06 -21.81
C ALA A 118 -25.19 -17.52 -21.56
N VAL A 119 -24.77 -18.09 -20.43
CA VAL A 119 -25.08 -19.49 -20.05
C VAL A 119 -26.48 -19.60 -19.41
N SER A 120 -27.00 -18.51 -18.86
CA SER A 120 -28.26 -18.51 -18.10
C SER A 120 -29.46 -18.22 -19.01
N ARG A 121 -30.45 -19.13 -19.00
CA ARG A 121 -31.68 -18.95 -19.79
C ARG A 121 -32.65 -17.90 -19.24
N THR A 122 -32.48 -17.49 -17.98
CA THR A 122 -33.35 -16.49 -17.32
C THR A 122 -32.56 -15.65 -16.32
N THR A 123 -33.03 -14.42 -16.08
CA THR A 123 -32.43 -13.50 -15.09
C THR A 123 -32.37 -14.07 -13.68
N LYS A 124 -33.35 -14.91 -13.28
CA LYS A 124 -33.35 -15.57 -11.97
C LYS A 124 -32.22 -16.58 -11.83
N ILE A 125 -31.91 -17.33 -12.90
CA ILE A 125 -30.80 -18.28 -12.92
C ILE A 125 -29.47 -17.52 -12.91
N SER A 126 -29.35 -16.44 -13.70
CA SER A 126 -28.16 -15.58 -13.69
C SER A 126 -27.86 -15.03 -12.30
N ALA A 127 -28.89 -14.55 -11.58
CA ALA A 127 -28.75 -14.04 -10.23
C ALA A 127 -28.30 -15.13 -9.25
N ALA A 128 -28.89 -16.33 -9.31
CA ALA A 128 -28.52 -17.44 -8.44
C ALA A 128 -27.08 -17.92 -8.69
N ILE A 129 -26.67 -18.05 -9.95
CA ILE A 129 -25.29 -18.42 -10.32
C ILE A 129 -24.32 -17.31 -9.88
N GLY A 130 -24.67 -16.05 -10.11
CA GLY A 130 -23.87 -14.91 -9.66
C GLY A 130 -23.63 -14.93 -8.15
N SER A 131 -24.68 -15.16 -7.35
CA SER A 131 -24.56 -15.29 -5.90
C SER A 131 -23.71 -16.49 -5.47
N ALA A 132 -23.79 -17.62 -6.18
CA ALA A 132 -22.99 -18.81 -5.87
C ALA A 132 -21.49 -18.60 -6.19
N VAL A 133 -21.17 -17.89 -7.27
CA VAL A 133 -19.79 -17.57 -7.68
C VAL A 133 -19.18 -16.46 -6.80
N PHE A 134 -20.02 -15.59 -6.25
CA PHE A 134 -19.60 -14.45 -5.44
C PHE A 134 -18.77 -14.85 -4.22
N PHE A 135 -19.15 -15.94 -3.53
CA PHE A 135 -18.48 -16.33 -2.30
C PHE A 135 -17.03 -16.81 -2.53
N PRO A 136 -16.75 -17.76 -3.45
CA PRO A 136 -15.38 -18.09 -3.84
C PRO A 136 -14.59 -16.89 -4.36
N ALA A 137 -15.23 -16.00 -5.13
CA ALA A 137 -14.59 -14.80 -5.65
C ALA A 137 -14.13 -13.84 -4.54
N MET A 138 -14.97 -13.60 -3.53
CA MET A 138 -14.61 -12.78 -2.35
C MET A 138 -13.45 -13.37 -1.55
N PHE A 139 -13.43 -14.70 -1.39
CA PHE A 139 -12.32 -15.37 -0.71
C PHE A 139 -11.02 -15.19 -1.50
N CYS A 140 -11.05 -15.42 -2.81
CA CYS A 140 -9.88 -15.25 -3.68
C CYS A 140 -9.41 -13.80 -3.73
N ALA A 141 -10.32 -12.82 -3.68
CA ALA A 141 -10.00 -11.40 -3.59
C ALA A 141 -9.36 -11.00 -2.24
N GLY A 142 -9.26 -11.93 -1.28
CA GLY A 142 -8.67 -11.67 0.03
C GLY A 142 -9.53 -10.79 0.94
N VAL A 143 -10.84 -10.67 0.67
CA VAL A 143 -11.75 -9.83 1.47
C VAL A 143 -11.89 -10.35 2.91
N TRP A 144 -11.77 -11.66 3.10
CA TRP A 144 -11.95 -12.33 4.40
C TRP A 144 -10.61 -12.51 5.12
N MET A 145 -9.55 -12.75 4.35
CA MET A 145 -8.19 -12.92 4.80
C MET A 145 -7.29 -12.33 3.71
N PRO A 146 -6.47 -11.32 4.00
CA PRO A 146 -5.57 -10.73 3.02
C PRO A 146 -4.72 -11.80 2.34
N VAL A 147 -4.55 -11.72 1.02
CA VAL A 147 -3.80 -12.77 0.28
C VAL A 147 -2.36 -12.90 0.78
N GLN A 148 -1.78 -11.81 1.28
CA GLN A 148 -0.43 -11.74 1.84
C GLN A 148 -0.26 -12.56 3.13
N THR A 149 -1.34 -12.81 3.87
CA THR A 149 -1.29 -13.59 5.12
C THR A 149 -1.64 -15.05 4.91
N MET A 150 -1.97 -15.45 3.67
CA MET A 150 -2.27 -16.83 3.33
C MET A 150 -0.99 -17.69 3.26
N PRO A 151 -1.07 -18.99 3.58
CA PRO A 151 0.04 -19.91 3.33
C PRO A 151 0.47 -19.91 1.85
N ASP A 152 1.77 -20.03 1.57
CA ASP A 152 2.36 -19.85 0.22
C ASP A 152 1.65 -20.64 -0.89
N VAL A 153 1.27 -21.88 -0.60
CA VAL A 153 0.59 -22.76 -1.55
C VAL A 153 -0.77 -22.20 -1.94
N LEU A 154 -1.50 -21.67 -0.95
CA LEU A 154 -2.82 -21.10 -1.15
C LEU A 154 -2.74 -19.73 -1.83
N ALA A 155 -1.81 -18.87 -1.40
CA ALA A 155 -1.56 -17.57 -2.01
C ALA A 155 -1.21 -17.71 -3.51
N ARG A 156 -0.34 -18.67 -3.86
CA ARG A 156 0.02 -18.96 -5.26
C ARG A 156 -1.17 -19.45 -6.08
N SER A 157 -1.99 -20.32 -5.50
CA SER A 157 -3.17 -20.86 -6.18
C SER A 157 -4.20 -19.75 -6.45
N VAL A 158 -4.44 -18.91 -5.46
CA VAL A 158 -5.35 -17.76 -5.54
C VAL A 158 -4.83 -16.71 -6.54
N GLY A 159 -3.51 -16.53 -6.64
CA GLY A 159 -2.88 -15.62 -7.60
C GLY A 159 -3.15 -15.95 -9.08
N TYR A 160 -3.55 -17.19 -9.40
CA TYR A 160 -3.98 -17.56 -10.77
C TYR A 160 -5.48 -17.33 -11.02
N THR A 161 -6.24 -16.98 -9.98
CA THR A 161 -7.66 -16.66 -10.13
C THR A 161 -7.83 -15.21 -10.55
N PRO A 162 -8.90 -14.87 -11.30
CA PRO A 162 -9.14 -13.50 -11.77
C PRO A 162 -9.19 -12.48 -10.63
N PHE A 163 -9.88 -12.80 -9.53
CA PHE A 163 -10.06 -11.88 -8.41
C PHE A 163 -8.85 -11.84 -7.46
N GLY A 164 -8.12 -12.95 -7.31
CA GLY A 164 -6.86 -12.97 -6.55
C GLY A 164 -5.76 -12.17 -7.23
N ALA A 165 -5.59 -12.36 -8.55
CA ALA A 165 -4.66 -11.57 -9.35
C ALA A 165 -5.01 -10.06 -9.33
N ALA A 166 -6.31 -9.73 -9.42
CA ALA A 166 -6.76 -8.33 -9.29
C ALA A 166 -6.40 -7.73 -7.94
N ALA A 167 -6.66 -8.45 -6.84
CA ALA A 167 -6.38 -7.98 -5.49
C ALA A 167 -4.88 -7.77 -5.26
N GLN A 168 -4.03 -8.69 -5.74
CA GLN A 168 -2.58 -8.57 -5.64
C GLN A 168 -2.04 -7.39 -6.46
N ALA A 169 -2.43 -7.28 -7.74
CA ALA A 169 -2.00 -6.18 -8.61
C ALA A 169 -2.44 -4.80 -8.08
N LEU A 170 -3.68 -4.68 -7.58
CA LEU A 170 -4.17 -3.43 -7.00
C LEU A 170 -3.44 -3.09 -5.69
N ASN A 171 -3.10 -4.10 -4.88
CA ASN A 171 -2.39 -3.90 -3.63
C ASN A 171 -0.93 -3.46 -3.86
N GLU A 172 -0.22 -4.06 -4.81
CA GLU A 172 1.14 -3.65 -5.20
C GLU A 172 1.14 -2.22 -5.73
N ALA A 173 0.22 -1.90 -6.63
CA ALA A 173 0.08 -0.54 -7.16
C ALA A 173 -0.31 0.49 -6.07
N ALA A 174 -1.10 0.09 -5.08
CA ALA A 174 -1.43 0.93 -3.93
C ALA A 174 -0.26 1.12 -2.96
N ALA A 175 0.63 0.12 -2.86
CA ALA A 175 1.88 0.21 -2.11
C ALA A 175 2.94 1.08 -2.80
N GLY A 176 2.75 1.37 -4.10
CA GLY A 176 3.63 2.22 -4.91
C GLY A 176 4.49 1.47 -5.92
N ASP A 177 4.38 0.14 -5.94
CA ASP A 177 5.10 -0.72 -6.87
C ASP A 177 4.35 -0.88 -8.20
N TRP A 178 5.10 -1.16 -9.28
CA TRP A 178 4.48 -1.59 -10.52
C TRP A 178 3.79 -2.94 -10.34
N PRO A 179 2.49 -3.07 -10.68
CA PRO A 179 1.81 -4.35 -10.55
C PRO A 179 2.52 -5.43 -11.34
N GLY A 180 2.74 -6.58 -10.71
CA GLY A 180 3.45 -7.71 -11.27
C GLY A 180 2.92 -8.11 -12.65
N TRP A 181 3.83 -8.32 -13.59
CA TRP A 181 3.48 -8.75 -14.95
C TRP A 181 2.78 -10.10 -14.98
N ASP A 182 3.02 -10.93 -13.96
CA ASP A 182 2.33 -12.19 -13.73
C ASP A 182 0.85 -11.96 -13.38
N HIS A 183 0.53 -11.04 -12.48
CA HIS A 183 -0.86 -10.71 -12.13
C HIS A 183 -1.60 -10.04 -13.28
N LEU A 184 -0.96 -9.07 -13.94
CA LEU A 184 -1.53 -8.42 -15.14
C LEU A 184 -1.75 -9.42 -16.28
N GLY A 185 -0.79 -10.34 -16.48
CA GLY A 185 -0.88 -11.40 -17.48
C GLY A 185 -2.04 -12.36 -17.20
N VAL A 186 -2.24 -12.76 -15.93
CA VAL A 186 -3.38 -13.58 -15.51
C VAL A 186 -4.71 -12.85 -15.77
N LEU A 187 -4.81 -11.56 -15.43
CA LEU A 187 -6.02 -10.77 -15.68
C LEU A 187 -6.33 -10.64 -17.17
N ALA A 188 -5.32 -10.35 -17.99
CA ALA A 188 -5.47 -10.26 -19.44
C ALA A 188 -5.92 -11.61 -20.03
N ALA A 189 -5.29 -12.72 -19.61
CA ALA A 189 -5.64 -14.06 -20.04
C ALA A 189 -7.09 -14.42 -19.69
N TRP A 190 -7.51 -14.19 -18.44
CA TRP A 190 -8.90 -14.43 -18.02
C TRP A 190 -9.90 -13.54 -18.76
N THR A 191 -9.57 -12.27 -19.01
CA THR A 191 -10.42 -11.36 -19.79
C THR A 191 -10.68 -11.94 -21.18
N VAL A 192 -9.62 -12.35 -21.88
CA VAL A 192 -9.71 -12.92 -23.23
C VAL A 192 -10.50 -14.24 -23.21
N LEU A 193 -10.18 -15.14 -22.28
CA LEU A 193 -10.84 -16.44 -22.16
C LEU A 193 -12.33 -16.30 -21.88
N LEU A 194 -12.72 -15.47 -20.91
CA LEU A 194 -14.13 -15.25 -20.55
C LEU A 194 -14.89 -14.53 -21.67
N THR A 195 -14.28 -13.53 -22.30
CA THR A 195 -14.91 -12.83 -23.44
C THR A 195 -15.13 -13.77 -24.61
N PHE A 196 -14.16 -14.64 -24.93
CA PHE A 196 -14.30 -15.66 -25.96
C PHE A 196 -15.36 -16.71 -25.60
N ALA A 197 -15.42 -17.13 -24.34
CA ALA A 197 -16.45 -18.06 -23.87
C ALA A 197 -17.85 -17.44 -24.00
N ALA A 198 -18.00 -16.17 -23.59
CA ALA A 198 -19.26 -15.43 -23.70
C ALA A 198 -19.70 -15.32 -25.16
N SER A 199 -18.79 -14.92 -26.07
CA SER A 199 -19.13 -14.76 -27.49
C SER A 199 -19.48 -16.08 -28.18
N ARG A 200 -18.89 -17.20 -27.76
CA ARG A 200 -19.20 -18.53 -28.29
C ARG A 200 -20.57 -19.05 -27.84
N TRP A 201 -21.00 -18.70 -26.64
CA TRP A 201 -22.31 -19.09 -26.12
C TRP A 201 -23.44 -18.10 -26.46
N PHE A 202 -23.12 -16.86 -26.83
CA PHE A 202 -24.08 -15.91 -27.39
C PHE A 202 -24.50 -16.37 -28.80
N ARG A 203 -25.56 -17.18 -28.86
CA ARG A 203 -26.22 -17.49 -30.13
C ARG A 203 -27.11 -16.30 -30.48
N TRP A 204 -26.79 -15.62 -31.57
CA TRP A 204 -27.67 -14.64 -32.18
C TRP A 204 -28.91 -15.40 -32.69
N GLU A 205 -30.03 -15.26 -31.97
CA GLU A 205 -31.38 -15.54 -32.47
C GLU A 205 -32.06 -14.21 -32.82
#